data_AF-A0AAN6SEH5-F1
#
_entry.id   AF-A0AAN6SEH5-F1
#
_cell.length_a   1.000
_cell.length_b   1.000
_cell.length_c   1.000
_cell.angle_alpha   90.00
_cell.angle_beta   90.00
_cell.angle_gamma   90.00
#
_symmetry.space_group_name_H-M   'P 1'
#
loop_
_entity.id
_entity.type
_entity.pdbx_description
1 polymer ?
#
loop_
_entity_poly.entity_id
_entity_poly.type
_entity_poly.pdbx_seq_one_letter_code
_entity_poly.pdbx_strand_id
1 'polypeptide(L)'
;MPLPRRYTTTVLRREVFFALQAAFLLLVVLSLYLGHDQLSQISPSFLKPNHGIHVNATQASVSAPIQSAHNASPTANTIATTTIATVTTTKPADNAVPIPTVLSSANRTAYVAAIMNPDEKNLARLECPSFNPSRYDYLVVQDDEGDSDASGIQYFFALDLRECLHLLPRLIGSVVEAIRFLGPQSCALSIIEGNSHDGTAEVLEALRPELEALTTTYYFKSSNINPKQGDRIAKLAELRNLALQPMLDPKNSKLYPSEANTTVIFLNDVAACTDDILELVHQRRFLGADMTCAMDWTYVGRDPTFYDVWIARTLGGGDSFFDVPADGNWNSAWNLFWNEPTARERFMAHQPFQVFSCWNGATAFTAKPFLEKKVTFRAPRKGECMQGEPQLLCKDFWWHGYGKIAVVPSVNLEYSDEKGKQIKEAKGFTSNLVGGEGHKDDAIQWQVSPPEKVKCIPDYAHQFFEEWNKTQPGV
;
A
#
# COMPACT_ATOMS: atom_id res chain seq x y z
N MET A 1 60.17 -46.48 58.67
CA MET A 1 60.61 -46.80 57.28
C MET A 1 59.40 -46.70 56.36
N PRO A 2 59.51 -46.06 55.18
CA PRO A 2 58.40 -45.38 54.50
C PRO A 2 57.89 -46.12 53.24
N LEU A 3 56.64 -45.83 52.83
CA LEU A 3 56.08 -46.07 51.48
C LEU A 3 54.97 -45.01 51.20
N PRO A 4 54.62 -44.67 49.95
CA PRO A 4 55.01 -43.39 49.35
C PRO A 4 53.84 -42.45 48.97
N ARG A 5 54.20 -41.17 48.74
CA ARG A 5 53.35 -40.15 48.10
C ARG A 5 52.95 -40.55 46.68
N ARG A 6 51.64 -40.52 46.37
CA ARG A 6 51.13 -40.32 45.01
C ARG A 6 50.66 -38.87 44.86
N TYR A 7 51.49 -38.04 44.22
CA TYR A 7 51.08 -36.80 43.59
C TYR A 7 50.90 -37.11 42.11
N THR A 8 49.66 -37.23 41.63
CA THR A 8 49.27 -37.08 40.20
C THR A 8 47.82 -37.55 40.04
N THR A 9 46.84 -36.65 40.17
CA THR A 9 45.48 -36.90 39.65
C THR A 9 44.64 -35.61 39.60
N THR A 10 44.95 -34.61 40.43
CA THR A 10 44.14 -33.38 40.53
C THR A 10 44.45 -32.32 39.48
N VAL A 11 45.70 -32.23 39.00
CA VAL A 11 46.11 -31.20 38.00
C VAL A 11 45.57 -31.55 36.61
N LEU A 12 45.67 -32.83 36.21
CA LEU A 12 45.20 -33.30 34.90
C LEU A 12 43.69 -33.06 34.70
N ARG A 13 42.90 -33.15 35.77
CA ARG A 13 41.44 -32.95 35.73
C ARG A 13 41.05 -31.49 35.52
N ARG A 14 41.87 -30.56 35.98
CA ARG A 14 41.62 -29.11 35.86
C ARG A 14 42.03 -28.59 34.48
N GLU A 15 43.15 -29.06 33.92
CA GLU A 15 43.54 -28.70 32.56
C GLU A 15 42.60 -29.29 31.50
N VAL A 16 42.12 -30.52 31.69
CA VAL A 16 41.08 -31.11 30.81
C VAL A 16 39.77 -30.32 30.87
N PHE A 17 39.40 -29.79 32.05
CA PHE A 17 38.19 -28.99 32.20
C PHE A 17 38.32 -27.61 31.52
N PHE A 18 39.48 -26.96 31.64
CA PHE A 18 39.75 -25.71 30.92
C PHE A 18 39.83 -25.93 29.41
N ALA A 19 40.42 -27.04 28.95
CA ALA A 19 40.46 -27.39 27.54
C ALA A 19 39.05 -27.65 26.97
N LEU A 20 38.16 -28.28 27.73
CA LEU A 20 36.76 -28.49 27.34
C LEU A 20 35.96 -27.17 27.29
N GLN A 21 36.15 -26.27 28.25
CA GLN A 21 35.51 -24.96 28.23
C GLN A 21 36.02 -24.09 27.08
N ALA A 22 37.33 -24.12 26.80
CA ALA A 22 37.93 -23.43 25.67
C ALA A 22 37.45 -24.01 24.34
N ALA A 23 37.35 -25.34 24.22
CA ALA A 23 36.80 -26.00 23.02
C ALA A 23 35.31 -25.68 22.80
N PHE A 24 34.52 -25.59 23.87
CA PHE A 24 33.12 -25.18 23.80
C PHE A 24 32.97 -23.72 23.37
N LEU A 25 33.76 -22.81 23.95
CA LEU A 25 33.81 -21.40 23.51
C LEU A 25 34.27 -21.28 22.06
N LEU A 26 35.26 -22.07 21.63
CA LEU A 26 35.73 -22.09 20.25
C LEU A 26 34.65 -22.60 19.30
N LEU A 27 33.86 -23.61 19.70
CA LEU A 27 32.71 -24.12 18.93
C LEU A 27 31.57 -23.11 18.86
N VAL A 28 31.30 -22.35 19.93
CA VAL A 28 30.32 -21.26 19.92
C VAL A 28 30.78 -20.12 19.02
N VAL A 29 32.07 -19.75 19.08
CA VAL A 29 32.63 -18.72 18.18
C VAL A 29 32.68 -19.23 16.74
N LEU A 30 33.04 -20.49 16.48
CA LEU A 30 33.00 -21.07 15.13
C LEU A 30 31.58 -21.18 14.60
N SER A 31 30.58 -21.51 15.43
CA SER A 31 29.18 -21.57 15.00
C SER A 31 28.59 -20.18 14.77
N LEU A 32 29.00 -19.17 15.54
CA LEU A 32 28.68 -17.77 15.26
C LEU A 32 29.37 -17.27 14.00
N TYR A 33 30.63 -17.64 13.76
CA TYR A 33 31.43 -17.22 12.60
C TYR A 33 30.99 -17.93 11.30
N LEU A 34 30.77 -19.25 11.35
CA LEU A 34 30.24 -20.04 10.23
C LEU A 34 28.73 -19.78 10.00
N GLY A 35 27.98 -19.45 11.06
CA GLY A 35 26.62 -18.93 10.97
C GLY A 35 26.59 -17.54 10.35
N HIS A 36 27.59 -16.70 10.60
CA HIS A 36 27.75 -15.40 9.94
C HIS A 36 28.09 -15.54 8.45
N ASP A 37 28.88 -16.55 8.06
CA ASP A 37 29.18 -16.85 6.65
C ASP A 37 28.02 -17.52 5.89
N GLN A 38 27.15 -18.28 6.57
CA GLN A 38 25.89 -18.72 5.96
C GLN A 38 24.83 -17.61 5.90
N LEU A 39 24.86 -16.63 6.81
CA LEU A 39 23.98 -15.45 6.77
C LEU A 39 24.47 -14.39 5.78
N SER A 40 25.76 -14.32 5.46
CA SER A 40 26.31 -13.41 4.44
C SER A 40 26.14 -13.92 3.00
N GLN A 41 25.84 -15.22 2.82
CA GLN A 41 25.59 -15.83 1.51
C GLN A 41 24.11 -16.04 1.17
N ILE A 42 23.19 -15.81 2.10
CA ILE A 42 21.74 -15.70 1.78
C ILE A 42 21.48 -14.24 1.44
N SER A 43 21.87 -13.84 0.23
CA SER A 43 21.43 -12.58 -0.35
C SER A 43 19.94 -12.74 -0.71
N PRO A 44 19.01 -11.97 -0.11
CA PRO A 44 17.66 -11.92 -0.63
C PRO A 44 17.71 -11.12 -1.93
N SER A 45 17.56 -11.80 -3.05
CA SER A 45 17.35 -11.25 -4.39
C SER A 45 16.11 -10.32 -4.50
N PHE A 46 15.48 -10.02 -3.37
CA PHE A 46 14.27 -9.22 -3.20
C PHE A 46 14.52 -7.79 -2.70
N LEU A 47 15.76 -7.39 -2.38
CA LEU A 47 16.06 -6.04 -1.84
C LEU A 47 17.01 -5.20 -2.70
N LYS A 48 17.26 -5.57 -3.96
CA LYS A 48 17.98 -4.71 -4.93
C LYS A 48 17.10 -4.43 -6.15
N PRO A 49 16.79 -3.16 -6.48
CA PRO A 49 16.35 -2.80 -7.82
C PRO A 49 17.50 -3.10 -8.78
N ASN A 50 17.41 -4.18 -9.56
CA ASN A 50 18.36 -4.43 -10.63
C ASN A 50 18.10 -3.42 -11.77
N HIS A 51 18.94 -2.40 -11.89
CA HIS A 51 19.04 -1.57 -13.10
C HIS A 51 20.45 -1.65 -13.67
N GLY A 52 20.64 -2.55 -14.64
CA GLY A 52 21.72 -2.45 -15.62
C GLY A 52 21.17 -1.76 -16.87
N ILE A 53 21.44 -0.47 -17.04
CA ILE A 53 21.25 0.22 -18.32
C ILE A 53 22.56 0.09 -19.10
N HIS A 54 22.55 -0.76 -20.13
CA HIS A 54 23.56 -0.72 -21.18
C HIS A 54 23.35 0.54 -22.02
N VAL A 55 24.20 1.54 -21.81
CA VAL A 55 24.31 2.70 -22.70
C VAL A 55 25.17 2.28 -23.89
N ASN A 56 24.54 1.97 -25.03
CA ASN A 56 25.25 2.00 -26.31
C ASN A 56 25.11 3.40 -26.90
N ALA A 57 26.19 4.16 -26.76
CA ALA A 57 26.41 5.38 -27.52
C ALA A 57 26.74 5.00 -28.97
N THR A 58 25.93 5.46 -29.91
CA THR A 58 26.39 5.72 -31.28
C THR A 58 25.97 7.12 -31.70
N GLN A 59 27.00 7.94 -31.90
CA GLN A 59 26.95 9.24 -32.52
C GLN A 59 26.40 9.13 -33.95
N ALA A 60 25.49 10.02 -34.33
CA ALA A 60 25.45 10.57 -35.68
C ALA A 60 24.82 11.96 -35.66
N SER A 61 25.54 12.86 -36.32
CA SER A 61 25.46 14.31 -36.34
C SER A 61 24.46 14.87 -37.35
N VAL A 62 23.81 15.98 -36.95
CA VAL A 62 23.62 17.25 -37.71
C VAL A 62 22.87 17.18 -39.04
N SER A 63 21.72 17.87 -39.13
CA SER A 63 21.49 19.04 -40.03
C SER A 63 20.00 19.46 -40.08
N ALA A 64 19.82 20.77 -40.27
CA ALA A 64 18.62 21.61 -40.18
C ALA A 64 17.74 21.60 -41.47
N PRO A 65 16.62 22.36 -41.51
CA PRO A 65 15.38 22.05 -42.26
C PRO A 65 15.17 22.90 -43.53
N ILE A 66 14.16 22.56 -44.34
CA ILE A 66 13.60 23.46 -45.37
C ILE A 66 12.06 23.40 -45.41
N GLN A 67 11.49 24.61 -45.52
CA GLN A 67 10.09 25.01 -45.55
C GLN A 67 9.42 24.88 -46.94
N SER A 68 8.09 25.06 -46.93
CA SER A 68 7.24 25.67 -47.98
C SER A 68 6.82 24.74 -49.13
N ALA A 69 5.64 24.85 -49.77
CA ALA A 69 4.60 25.86 -49.78
C ALA A 69 3.30 25.27 -50.38
N HIS A 70 2.16 25.84 -49.96
CA HIS A 70 1.01 26.31 -50.76
C HIS A 70 0.36 25.50 -51.92
N ASN A 71 -0.98 25.39 -51.78
CA ASN A 71 -2.05 25.79 -52.70
C ASN A 71 -3.00 24.72 -53.30
N ALA A 72 -4.27 24.91 -52.92
CA ALA A 72 -5.48 25.05 -53.76
C ALA A 72 -6.20 23.81 -54.34
N SER A 73 -7.42 23.61 -53.82
CA SER A 73 -8.65 23.04 -54.43
C SER A 73 -9.08 23.73 -55.75
N PRO A 74 -10.24 23.40 -56.39
CA PRO A 74 -11.18 22.25 -56.27
C PRO A 74 -11.57 21.63 -57.65
N THR A 75 -12.38 20.58 -57.69
CA THR A 75 -13.57 20.48 -58.58
C THR A 75 -14.40 19.23 -58.27
N ALA A 76 -15.72 19.40 -58.40
CA ALA A 76 -16.77 18.47 -58.03
C ALA A 76 -17.10 17.44 -59.13
N ASN A 77 -17.76 16.32 -58.76
CA ASN A 77 -18.87 15.74 -59.51
C ASN A 77 -19.62 14.61 -58.75
N THR A 78 -20.84 14.94 -58.31
CA THR A 78 -22.14 14.32 -58.67
C THR A 78 -22.41 12.81 -58.48
N ILE A 79 -23.22 12.53 -57.43
CA ILE A 79 -24.43 11.66 -57.31
C ILE A 79 -24.36 10.15 -57.63
N ALA A 80 -24.67 9.32 -56.61
CA ALA A 80 -25.52 8.13 -56.75
C ALA A 80 -26.17 7.73 -55.40
N THR A 81 -27.38 7.22 -55.48
CA THR A 81 -28.40 7.11 -54.42
C THR A 81 -28.47 5.73 -53.76
N THR A 82 -28.84 5.72 -52.47
CA THR A 82 -29.58 4.68 -51.72
C THR A 82 -28.92 3.33 -51.40
N THR A 83 -28.61 3.12 -50.12
CA THR A 83 -29.09 1.94 -49.38
C THR A 83 -29.00 2.21 -47.87
N ILE A 84 -30.15 2.21 -47.19
CA ILE A 84 -30.23 2.28 -45.74
C ILE A 84 -29.80 0.91 -45.21
N ALA A 85 -28.55 0.81 -44.76
CA ALA A 85 -28.08 -0.32 -43.99
C ALA A 85 -28.25 0.00 -42.51
N THR A 86 -29.02 -0.84 -41.83
CA THR A 86 -29.22 -0.85 -40.38
C THR A 86 -27.86 -0.80 -39.69
N VAL A 87 -27.57 0.31 -39.00
CA VAL A 87 -26.38 0.43 -38.16
C VAL A 87 -26.60 -0.46 -36.94
N THR A 88 -26.12 -1.70 -37.03
CA THR A 88 -25.85 -2.51 -35.86
C THR A 88 -24.79 -1.76 -35.06
N THR A 89 -25.21 -1.12 -33.97
CA THR A 89 -24.32 -0.48 -33.02
C THR A 89 -23.43 -1.54 -32.40
N THR A 90 -22.25 -1.74 -33.01
CA THR A 90 -21.15 -2.46 -32.37
C THR A 90 -20.74 -1.67 -31.14
N LYS A 91 -21.18 -2.16 -29.98
CA LYS A 91 -20.64 -1.80 -28.66
C LYS A 91 -19.11 -1.81 -28.77
N PRO A 92 -18.38 -0.77 -28.30
CA PRO A 92 -16.93 -0.85 -28.24
C PRO A 92 -16.55 -2.08 -27.43
N ALA A 93 -15.71 -2.94 -27.97
CA ALA A 93 -15.20 -4.10 -27.26
C ALA A 93 -14.45 -3.59 -26.02
N ASP A 94 -14.97 -3.87 -24.83
CA ASP A 94 -14.17 -3.80 -23.61
C ASP A 94 -13.01 -4.77 -23.83
N ASN A 95 -11.78 -4.24 -23.86
CA ASN A 95 -10.55 -5.02 -23.90
C ASN A 95 -10.32 -5.70 -22.53
N ALA A 96 -11.31 -6.43 -22.02
CA ALA A 96 -11.20 -7.20 -20.82
C ALA A 96 -10.27 -8.40 -21.10
N VAL A 97 -9.23 -8.55 -20.30
CA VAL A 97 -8.35 -9.72 -20.38
C VAL A 97 -9.17 -10.95 -19.97
N PRO A 98 -9.22 -12.02 -20.79
CA PRO A 98 -9.93 -13.24 -20.42
C PRO A 98 -9.37 -13.83 -19.13
N ILE A 99 -10.25 -14.15 -18.17
CA ILE A 99 -9.86 -14.77 -16.91
C ILE A 99 -9.64 -16.27 -17.13
N PRO A 100 -8.43 -16.81 -16.88
CA PRO A 100 -8.18 -18.25 -16.97
C PRO A 100 -8.98 -19.02 -15.92
N THR A 101 -9.46 -20.22 -16.25
CA THR A 101 -10.10 -21.12 -15.29
C THR A 101 -9.07 -22.08 -14.69
N VAL A 102 -8.67 -21.83 -13.44
CA VAL A 102 -7.69 -22.60 -12.66
C VAL A 102 -8.37 -23.34 -11.50
N LEU A 103 -9.35 -22.70 -10.84
CA LEU A 103 -10.04 -23.27 -9.69
C LEU A 103 -11.21 -24.18 -10.10
N SER A 104 -11.47 -25.21 -9.29
CA SER A 104 -12.72 -25.97 -9.40
C SER A 104 -13.92 -25.10 -9.00
N SER A 105 -15.12 -25.42 -9.50
CA SER A 105 -16.33 -24.69 -9.10
C SER A 105 -16.59 -24.75 -7.59
N ALA A 106 -16.28 -25.88 -6.95
CA ALA A 106 -16.42 -26.05 -5.51
C ALA A 106 -15.46 -25.13 -4.74
N ASN A 107 -14.20 -25.04 -5.18
CA ASN A 107 -13.21 -24.16 -4.54
C ASN A 107 -13.60 -22.70 -4.68
N ARG A 108 -14.00 -22.24 -5.88
CA ARG A 108 -14.48 -20.86 -6.06
C ARG A 108 -15.66 -20.53 -5.14
N THR A 109 -16.63 -21.45 -5.04
CA THR A 109 -17.79 -21.29 -4.16
C THR A 109 -17.36 -21.19 -2.70
N ALA A 110 -16.40 -22.00 -2.27
CA ALA A 110 -15.87 -21.95 -0.90
C ALA A 110 -15.18 -20.61 -0.59
N TYR A 111 -14.41 -20.06 -1.54
CA TYR A 111 -13.79 -18.74 -1.39
C TYR A 111 -14.83 -17.62 -1.30
N VAL A 112 -15.83 -17.62 -2.19
CA VAL A 112 -16.93 -16.64 -2.16
C VAL A 112 -17.67 -16.74 -0.82
N ALA A 113 -18.03 -17.94 -0.37
CA ALA A 113 -18.70 -18.15 0.92
C ALA A 113 -17.85 -17.64 2.10
N ALA A 114 -16.53 -17.93 2.11
CA ALA A 114 -15.63 -17.45 3.14
C ALA A 114 -15.52 -15.92 3.15
N ILE A 115 -15.47 -15.26 1.99
CA ILE A 115 -15.42 -13.80 1.89
C ILE A 115 -16.73 -13.17 2.38
N MET A 116 -17.87 -13.73 1.96
CA MET A 116 -19.17 -13.16 2.29
C MET A 116 -19.64 -13.47 3.71
N ASN A 117 -19.09 -14.50 4.36
CA ASN A 117 -19.48 -14.90 5.71
C ASN A 117 -18.25 -15.05 6.64
N PRO A 118 -18.08 -14.18 7.66
CA PRO A 118 -16.97 -14.30 8.60
C PRO A 118 -17.03 -15.58 9.46
N ASP A 119 -18.21 -16.19 9.63
CA ASP A 119 -18.39 -17.44 10.37
C ASP A 119 -17.95 -18.68 9.58
N GLU A 120 -17.72 -18.55 8.27
CA GLU A 120 -17.36 -19.65 7.37
C GLU A 120 -15.86 -20.00 7.49
N LYS A 121 -15.49 -20.82 8.48
CA LYS A 121 -14.08 -21.10 8.82
C LYS A 121 -13.40 -22.19 7.98
N ASN A 122 -13.98 -22.56 6.85
CA ASN A 122 -13.44 -23.62 5.98
C ASN A 122 -12.12 -23.26 5.29
N LEU A 123 -11.80 -21.98 5.17
CA LEU A 123 -10.53 -21.49 4.65
C LEU A 123 -9.74 -20.77 5.74
N ALA A 124 -8.43 -21.01 5.77
CA ALA A 124 -7.53 -20.32 6.69
C ALA A 124 -7.54 -18.82 6.42
N ARG A 125 -7.50 -18.03 7.49
CA ARG A 125 -7.42 -16.57 7.48
C ARG A 125 -6.92 -16.07 8.82
N LEU A 126 -6.40 -14.85 8.87
CA LEU A 126 -6.16 -14.14 10.13
C LEU A 126 -7.49 -14.01 10.90
N GLU A 127 -7.49 -14.46 12.16
CA GLU A 127 -8.61 -14.24 13.07
C GLU A 127 -8.53 -12.83 13.66
N CYS A 128 -9.62 -12.09 13.55
CA CYS A 128 -9.74 -10.74 14.09
C CYS A 128 -10.66 -10.75 15.32
N PRO A 129 -10.30 -10.04 16.40
CA PRO A 129 -11.18 -9.87 17.54
C PRO A 129 -12.42 -9.02 17.18
N SER A 130 -13.47 -9.11 18.00
CA SER A 130 -14.60 -8.19 17.92
C SER A 130 -14.16 -6.77 18.28
N PHE A 131 -14.62 -5.78 17.53
CA PHE A 131 -14.41 -4.36 17.82
C PHE A 131 -15.68 -3.72 18.39
N ASN A 132 -15.52 -2.56 19.05
CA ASN A 132 -16.65 -1.78 19.55
C ASN A 132 -17.28 -0.96 18.40
N PRO A 133 -18.50 -1.29 17.93
CA PRO A 133 -19.13 -0.58 16.82
C PRO A 133 -19.40 0.89 17.16
N SER A 134 -19.70 1.22 18.41
CA SER A 134 -20.05 2.58 18.83
C SER A 134 -18.94 3.61 18.66
N ARG A 135 -17.70 3.17 18.50
CA ARG A 135 -16.60 4.05 18.10
C ARG A 135 -16.79 4.63 16.69
N TYR A 136 -17.42 3.86 15.81
CA TYR A 136 -17.54 4.12 14.38
C TYR A 136 -18.98 4.42 13.92
N ASP A 137 -19.97 4.36 14.81
CA ASP A 137 -21.40 4.55 14.47
C ASP A 137 -21.68 5.86 13.69
N TYR A 138 -20.94 6.93 13.97
CA TYR A 138 -21.11 8.21 13.27
C TYR A 138 -20.62 8.20 11.81
N LEU A 139 -19.88 7.16 11.40
CA LEU A 139 -19.46 6.96 10.01
C LEU A 139 -20.59 6.35 9.16
N VAL A 140 -21.60 5.76 9.79
CA VAL A 140 -22.75 5.19 9.09
C VAL A 140 -23.57 6.33 8.50
N VAL A 141 -23.84 6.23 7.20
CA VAL A 141 -24.70 7.19 6.52
C VAL A 141 -26.13 6.91 6.94
N GLN A 142 -26.76 7.87 7.64
CA GLN A 142 -28.18 7.77 7.95
C GLN A 142 -28.98 8.11 6.70
N ASP A 143 -29.90 7.22 6.32
CA ASP A 143 -30.93 7.51 5.33
C ASP A 143 -31.88 8.56 5.95
N ASP A 144 -31.53 9.85 5.86
CA ASP A 144 -32.50 10.89 6.15
C ASP A 144 -33.63 10.76 5.10
N GLU A 145 -34.81 10.34 5.54
CA GLU A 145 -36.02 10.04 4.75
C GLU A 145 -36.54 11.22 3.86
N GLY A 146 -35.78 12.30 3.69
CA GLY A 146 -36.17 13.53 3.00
C GLY A 146 -35.37 13.92 1.75
N ASP A 147 -34.22 13.29 1.46
CA ASP A 147 -33.37 13.69 0.32
C ASP A 147 -32.69 12.50 -0.38
N SER A 148 -33.49 11.51 -0.78
CA SER A 148 -33.06 10.26 -1.41
C SER A 148 -32.42 10.43 -2.81
N ASP A 149 -32.32 11.65 -3.34
CA ASP A 149 -31.70 11.94 -4.63
C ASP A 149 -30.25 12.48 -4.50
N ALA A 150 -29.73 12.65 -3.28
CA ALA A 150 -28.51 13.44 -3.02
C ALA A 150 -27.29 12.71 -2.41
N SER A 151 -27.41 11.51 -1.84
CA SER A 151 -26.26 10.86 -1.18
C SER A 151 -25.48 9.96 -2.14
N GLY A 152 -24.60 10.55 -2.96
CA GLY A 152 -23.61 9.80 -3.75
C GLY A 152 -22.71 8.92 -2.88
N ILE A 153 -21.78 8.19 -3.51
CA ILE A 153 -20.87 7.28 -2.80
C ILE A 153 -19.96 8.07 -1.85
N GLN A 154 -20.01 7.73 -0.56
CA GLN A 154 -19.19 8.34 0.48
C GLN A 154 -17.87 7.59 0.72
N TYR A 155 -17.85 6.29 0.43
CA TYR A 155 -16.71 5.42 0.67
C TYR A 155 -16.36 4.63 -0.59
N PHE A 156 -15.20 4.93 -1.19
CA PHE A 156 -14.71 4.28 -2.40
C PHE A 156 -13.52 3.38 -2.05
N PHE A 157 -13.75 2.08 -1.96
CA PHE A 157 -12.70 1.09 -1.73
C PHE A 157 -11.97 0.80 -3.04
N ALA A 158 -10.64 0.81 -3.01
CA ALA A 158 -9.77 0.59 -4.16
C ALA A 158 -8.65 -0.40 -3.83
N LEU A 159 -8.41 -1.38 -4.70
CA LEU A 159 -7.32 -2.34 -4.55
C LEU A 159 -6.69 -2.67 -5.90
N ASP A 160 -5.36 -2.81 -5.91
CA ASP A 160 -4.60 -3.43 -7.00
C ASP A 160 -4.06 -4.77 -6.50
N LEU A 161 -4.50 -5.89 -7.09
CA LEU A 161 -4.23 -7.24 -6.58
C LEU A 161 -3.50 -8.13 -7.59
N ARG A 162 -2.67 -9.03 -7.07
CA ARG A 162 -1.95 -10.03 -7.85
C ARG A 162 -1.53 -11.21 -6.99
N GLU A 163 -1.81 -12.44 -7.43
CA GLU A 163 -1.36 -13.70 -6.81
C GLU A 163 -1.63 -13.77 -5.30
N CYS A 164 -2.82 -13.34 -4.88
CA CYS A 164 -3.19 -13.21 -3.47
C CYS A 164 -4.44 -14.01 -3.09
N LEU A 165 -4.73 -15.12 -3.78
CA LEU A 165 -5.92 -15.95 -3.55
C LEU A 165 -6.05 -16.34 -2.06
N HIS A 166 -4.92 -16.76 -1.47
CA HIS A 166 -4.84 -17.20 -0.08
C HIS A 166 -5.26 -16.12 0.92
N LEU A 167 -5.12 -14.84 0.56
CA LEU A 167 -5.40 -13.70 1.43
C LEU A 167 -6.84 -13.17 1.28
N LEU A 168 -7.52 -13.48 0.17
CA LEU A 168 -8.85 -12.95 -0.12
C LEU A 168 -9.88 -13.19 1.00
N PRO A 169 -9.94 -14.37 1.67
CA PRO A 169 -10.88 -14.60 2.77
C PRO A 169 -10.70 -13.64 3.96
N ARG A 170 -9.50 -13.07 4.14
CA ARG A 170 -9.29 -12.00 5.11
C ARG A 170 -9.44 -10.62 4.50
N LEU A 171 -8.67 -10.30 3.47
CA LEU A 171 -8.63 -8.95 2.91
C LEU A 171 -10.01 -8.50 2.40
N ILE A 172 -10.61 -9.27 1.49
CA ILE A 172 -11.91 -8.89 0.91
C ILE A 172 -13.04 -9.16 1.90
N GLY A 173 -12.91 -10.18 2.75
CA GLY A 173 -13.85 -10.41 3.86
C GLY A 173 -13.99 -9.18 4.76
N SER A 174 -12.87 -8.62 5.23
CA SER A 174 -12.85 -7.39 6.04
C SER A 174 -13.40 -6.18 5.29
N VAL A 175 -13.14 -6.07 3.97
CA VAL A 175 -13.72 -5.01 3.13
C VAL A 175 -15.26 -5.16 3.06
N VAL A 176 -15.78 -6.36 2.84
CA VAL A 176 -17.23 -6.62 2.81
C VAL A 176 -17.87 -6.35 4.17
N GLU A 177 -17.23 -6.75 5.27
CA GLU A 177 -17.67 -6.43 6.62
C GLU A 177 -17.70 -4.91 6.89
N ALA A 178 -16.69 -4.17 6.43
CA ALA A 178 -16.68 -2.71 6.52
C ALA A 178 -17.77 -2.05 5.66
N ILE A 179 -18.02 -2.55 4.44
CA ILE A 179 -19.10 -2.08 3.55
C ILE A 179 -20.46 -2.29 4.22
N ARG A 180 -20.70 -3.46 4.83
CA ARG A 180 -21.93 -3.72 5.59
C ARG A 180 -22.10 -2.76 6.75
N PHE A 181 -21.01 -2.45 7.46
CA PHE A 181 -21.04 -1.51 8.57
C PHE A 181 -21.35 -0.07 8.12
N LEU A 182 -20.66 0.42 7.09
CA LEU A 182 -20.77 1.81 6.62
C LEU A 182 -22.06 2.11 5.84
N GLY A 183 -22.78 1.07 5.41
CA GLY A 183 -23.95 1.18 4.54
C GLY A 183 -23.57 0.85 3.09
N PRO A 184 -24.00 -0.31 2.55
CA PRO A 184 -23.60 -0.78 1.22
C PRO A 184 -23.88 0.19 0.07
N GLN A 185 -25.00 0.91 0.12
CA GLN A 185 -25.41 1.89 -0.90
C GLN A 185 -24.49 3.13 -0.94
N SER A 186 -23.86 3.45 0.19
CA SER A 186 -22.90 4.54 0.30
C SER A 186 -21.48 4.12 -0.08
N CYS A 187 -21.29 2.86 -0.47
CA CYS A 187 -20.00 2.27 -0.78
C CYS A 187 -19.87 1.87 -2.25
N ALA A 188 -18.66 2.01 -2.78
CA ALA A 188 -18.24 1.36 -4.01
C ALA A 188 -16.95 0.58 -3.77
N LEU A 189 -16.80 -0.56 -4.43
CA LEU A 189 -15.59 -1.39 -4.42
C LEU A 189 -15.04 -1.46 -5.84
N SER A 190 -13.78 -1.04 -6.02
CA SER A 190 -13.06 -1.05 -7.28
C SER A 190 -11.80 -1.89 -7.14
N ILE A 191 -11.68 -2.94 -7.95
CA ILE A 191 -10.53 -3.84 -7.91
C ILE A 191 -9.93 -3.98 -9.30
N ILE A 192 -8.64 -3.65 -9.41
CA ILE A 192 -7.82 -4.03 -10.55
C ILE A 192 -7.02 -5.26 -10.15
N GLU A 193 -7.18 -6.33 -10.92
CA GLU A 193 -6.39 -7.55 -10.74
C GLU A 193 -5.51 -7.74 -11.98
N GLY A 194 -4.33 -8.34 -11.86
CA GLY A 194 -3.61 -8.72 -13.07
C GLY A 194 -2.39 -9.61 -12.87
N ASN A 195 -2.11 -10.41 -13.90
CA ASN A 195 -0.97 -11.33 -13.95
C ASN A 195 -0.96 -12.37 -12.82
N SER A 196 -2.14 -12.85 -12.39
CA SER A 196 -2.28 -13.96 -11.45
C SER A 196 -2.54 -15.28 -12.15
N HIS A 197 -2.02 -16.37 -11.57
CA HIS A 197 -2.21 -17.74 -12.04
C HIS A 197 -2.78 -18.65 -10.94
N ASP A 198 -3.00 -18.11 -9.74
CA ASP A 198 -3.49 -18.84 -8.58
C ASP A 198 -5.03 -18.95 -8.49
N GLY A 199 -5.77 -18.20 -9.31
CA GLY A 199 -7.23 -18.13 -9.25
C GLY A 199 -7.80 -16.89 -8.56
N THR A 200 -6.95 -15.92 -8.17
CA THR A 200 -7.37 -14.62 -7.60
C THR A 200 -8.46 -13.95 -8.43
N ALA A 201 -8.23 -13.79 -9.74
CA ALA A 201 -9.17 -13.17 -10.67
C ALA A 201 -10.54 -13.89 -10.72
N GLU A 202 -10.53 -15.22 -10.67
CA GLU A 202 -11.76 -16.02 -10.75
C GLU A 202 -12.66 -15.80 -9.54
N VAL A 203 -12.07 -15.73 -8.34
CA VAL A 203 -12.83 -15.48 -7.11
C VAL A 203 -13.38 -14.05 -7.12
N LEU A 204 -12.56 -13.07 -7.50
CA LEU A 204 -12.97 -11.67 -7.54
C LEU A 204 -14.12 -11.42 -8.53
N GLU A 205 -14.10 -12.05 -9.71
CA GLU A 205 -15.24 -11.96 -10.64
C GLU A 205 -16.47 -12.70 -10.09
N ALA A 206 -16.28 -13.84 -9.41
CA ALA A 206 -17.38 -14.62 -8.82
C ALA A 206 -18.08 -13.92 -7.64
N LEU A 207 -17.49 -12.88 -7.05
CA LEU A 207 -18.12 -12.07 -6.00
C LEU A 207 -19.21 -11.13 -6.51
N ARG A 208 -19.27 -10.86 -7.81
CA ARG A 208 -20.17 -9.85 -8.39
C ARG A 208 -21.65 -10.01 -7.98
N PRO A 209 -22.27 -11.21 -8.09
CA PRO A 209 -23.67 -11.36 -7.71
C PRO A 209 -23.92 -11.09 -6.22
N GLU A 210 -22.96 -11.41 -5.36
CA GLU A 210 -23.07 -11.22 -3.92
C GLU A 210 -22.97 -9.74 -3.53
N LEU A 211 -22.05 -9.00 -4.15
CA LEU A 211 -21.90 -7.55 -3.94
C LEU A 211 -23.09 -6.76 -4.51
N GLU A 212 -23.61 -7.18 -5.66
CA GLU A 212 -24.83 -6.62 -6.25
C GLU A 212 -26.07 -6.90 -5.37
N ALA A 213 -26.17 -8.09 -4.77
CA ALA A 213 -27.21 -8.42 -3.81
C ALA A 213 -27.11 -7.60 -2.52
N LEU A 214 -25.89 -7.22 -2.10
CA LEU A 214 -25.66 -6.23 -1.05
C LEU A 214 -25.94 -4.80 -1.51
N THR A 215 -26.30 -4.55 -2.77
CA THR A 215 -26.48 -3.22 -3.36
C THR A 215 -25.22 -2.35 -3.36
N THR A 216 -24.04 -2.99 -3.31
CA THR A 216 -22.76 -2.30 -3.41
C THR A 216 -22.38 -2.11 -4.87
N THR A 217 -21.93 -0.91 -5.23
CA THR A 217 -21.38 -0.68 -6.57
C THR A 217 -20.04 -1.41 -6.72
N TYR A 218 -19.94 -2.38 -7.62
CA TYR A 218 -18.72 -3.19 -7.81
C TYR A 218 -18.10 -3.03 -9.20
N TYR A 219 -16.89 -2.47 -9.24
CA TYR A 219 -16.05 -2.38 -10.42
C TYR A 219 -14.92 -3.42 -10.30
N PHE A 220 -14.82 -4.29 -11.28
CA PHE A 220 -13.72 -5.25 -11.37
C PHE A 220 -13.17 -5.27 -12.79
N LYS A 221 -11.85 -5.26 -12.91
CA LYS A 221 -11.17 -5.33 -14.19
C LYS A 221 -9.85 -6.09 -14.06
N SER A 222 -9.64 -7.06 -14.95
CA SER A 222 -8.32 -7.69 -15.10
C SER A 222 -7.44 -6.88 -16.06
N SER A 223 -6.15 -6.75 -15.73
CA SER A 223 -5.14 -5.94 -16.41
C SER A 223 -3.91 -6.76 -16.78
N ASN A 224 -3.34 -6.47 -17.95
CA ASN A 224 -2.07 -7.05 -18.41
C ASN A 224 -0.85 -6.16 -18.07
N ILE A 225 -1.04 -5.04 -17.38
CA ILE A 225 0.06 -4.16 -16.96
C ILE A 225 0.91 -4.92 -15.95
N ASN A 226 2.16 -5.19 -16.31
CA ASN A 226 3.11 -5.88 -15.45
C ASN A 226 4.19 -4.91 -14.95
N PRO A 227 4.17 -4.47 -13.68
CA PRO A 227 5.16 -3.54 -13.13
C PRO A 227 6.56 -4.14 -12.98
N LYS A 228 6.72 -5.47 -13.16
CA LYS A 228 8.04 -6.13 -13.22
C LYS A 228 8.75 -5.96 -14.57
N GLN A 229 8.10 -5.34 -15.57
CA GLN A 229 8.67 -5.13 -16.89
C GLN A 229 8.68 -3.62 -17.22
N GLY A 230 9.76 -3.08 -17.77
CA GLY A 230 9.82 -1.65 -18.13
C GLY A 230 9.86 -0.71 -16.92
N ASP A 231 9.27 0.47 -17.05
CA ASP A 231 9.20 1.46 -15.96
C ASP A 231 8.21 1.02 -14.89
N ARG A 232 8.75 0.48 -13.79
CA ARG A 232 7.97 -0.05 -12.66
C ARG A 232 7.05 1.01 -12.06
N ILE A 233 7.54 2.24 -11.84
CA ILE A 233 6.78 3.25 -11.11
C ILE A 233 5.68 3.84 -12.00
N ALA A 234 5.96 4.07 -13.28
CA ALA A 234 4.92 4.48 -14.22
C ALA A 234 3.78 3.46 -14.29
N LYS A 235 4.10 2.16 -14.29
CA LYS A 235 3.10 1.09 -14.34
C LYS A 235 2.31 0.93 -13.05
N LEU A 236 2.94 1.09 -11.88
CA LEU A 236 2.22 1.11 -10.61
C LEU A 236 1.27 2.31 -10.53
N ALA A 237 1.71 3.49 -10.97
CA ALA A 237 0.86 4.65 -11.10
C ALA A 237 -0.32 4.43 -12.05
N GLU A 238 -0.08 3.77 -13.19
CA GLU A 238 -1.14 3.40 -14.14
C GLU A 238 -2.19 2.47 -13.50
N LEU A 239 -1.76 1.43 -12.78
CA LEU A 239 -2.67 0.51 -12.08
C LEU A 239 -3.53 1.24 -11.03
N ARG A 240 -2.93 2.07 -10.17
CA ARG A 240 -3.68 2.83 -9.16
C ARG A 240 -4.67 3.80 -9.79
N ASN A 241 -4.28 4.46 -10.89
CA ASN A 241 -5.19 5.32 -11.63
C ASN A 241 -6.34 4.52 -12.27
N LEU A 242 -6.11 3.29 -12.74
CA LEU A 242 -7.18 2.40 -13.22
C LEU A 242 -8.14 2.03 -12.08
N ALA A 243 -7.65 1.76 -10.87
CA ALA A 243 -8.50 1.47 -9.71
C ALA A 243 -9.41 2.66 -9.35
N LEU A 244 -8.92 3.89 -9.51
CA LEU A 244 -9.71 5.10 -9.28
C LEU A 244 -10.56 5.54 -10.48
N GLN A 245 -10.31 5.00 -11.68
CA GLN A 245 -10.96 5.45 -12.91
C GLN A 245 -12.49 5.47 -12.83
N PRO A 246 -13.18 4.49 -12.23
CA PRO A 246 -14.64 4.53 -12.12
C PRO A 246 -15.17 5.77 -11.40
N MET A 247 -14.47 6.23 -10.37
CA MET A 247 -14.81 7.47 -9.64
C MET A 247 -14.59 8.72 -10.50
N LEU A 248 -13.60 8.69 -11.40
CA LEU A 248 -13.20 9.82 -12.23
C LEU A 248 -13.93 9.86 -13.60
N ASP A 249 -14.71 8.83 -13.93
CA ASP A 249 -15.47 8.77 -15.17
C ASP A 249 -16.60 9.82 -15.15
N PRO A 250 -16.68 10.73 -16.13
CA PRO A 250 -17.78 11.70 -16.23
C PRO A 250 -19.17 11.06 -16.22
N LYS A 251 -19.31 9.81 -16.68
CA LYS A 251 -20.57 9.05 -16.63
C LYS A 251 -21.04 8.78 -15.20
N ASN A 252 -20.12 8.71 -14.25
CA ASN A 252 -20.40 8.48 -12.84
C ASN A 252 -20.39 9.77 -12.00
N SER A 253 -20.32 10.95 -12.63
CA SER A 253 -20.25 12.25 -11.93
C SER A 253 -21.40 12.51 -10.95
N LYS A 254 -22.57 11.90 -11.15
CA LYS A 254 -23.69 11.95 -10.19
C LYS A 254 -23.42 11.16 -8.92
N LEU A 255 -22.71 10.03 -9.02
CA LEU A 255 -22.32 9.20 -7.88
C LEU A 255 -21.15 9.81 -7.11
N TYR A 256 -20.30 10.60 -7.79
CA TYR A 256 -19.09 11.19 -7.23
C TYR A 256 -19.01 12.70 -7.54
N PRO A 257 -19.89 13.53 -6.95
CA PRO A 257 -19.79 14.97 -7.16
C PRO A 257 -18.48 15.52 -6.54
N SER A 258 -17.86 16.51 -7.17
CA SER A 258 -16.58 17.09 -6.69
C SER A 258 -16.67 17.73 -5.31
N GLU A 259 -17.88 18.15 -4.90
CA GLU A 259 -18.15 18.67 -3.56
C GLU A 259 -18.43 17.58 -2.52
N ALA A 260 -18.59 16.32 -2.94
CA ALA A 260 -18.71 15.22 -2.00
C ALA A 260 -17.40 15.04 -1.23
N ASN A 261 -17.54 14.83 0.07
CA ASN A 261 -16.42 14.45 0.93
C ASN A 261 -16.20 12.92 0.85
N THR A 262 -16.11 12.37 -0.37
CA THR A 262 -15.85 10.95 -0.59
C THR A 262 -14.48 10.58 -0.03
N THR A 263 -14.44 9.54 0.79
CA THR A 263 -13.21 8.93 1.29
C THR A 263 -12.83 7.80 0.35
N VAL A 264 -11.65 7.85 -0.24
CA VAL A 264 -11.04 6.70 -0.91
C VAL A 264 -10.33 5.87 0.15
N ILE A 265 -10.63 4.58 0.23
CA ILE A 265 -9.93 3.60 1.06
C ILE A 265 -9.13 2.71 0.14
N PHE A 266 -7.82 2.91 0.07
CA PHE A 266 -6.94 2.11 -0.77
C PHE A 266 -6.18 1.10 0.08
N LEU A 267 -6.34 -0.19 -0.22
CA LEU A 267 -5.61 -1.26 0.44
C LEU A 267 -4.68 -1.98 -0.54
N ASN A 268 -3.49 -2.32 -0.07
CA ASN A 268 -2.65 -3.33 -0.73
C ASN A 268 -3.19 -4.75 -0.39
N ASP A 269 -2.46 -5.77 -0.81
CA ASP A 269 -2.66 -7.18 -0.46
C ASP A 269 -2.20 -7.50 0.98
N VAL A 270 -2.87 -6.90 1.97
CA VAL A 270 -2.54 -7.02 3.40
C VAL A 270 -3.57 -7.83 4.21
N ALA A 271 -3.13 -8.48 5.28
CA ALA A 271 -3.98 -9.15 6.27
C ALA A 271 -4.64 -8.11 7.21
N ALA A 272 -5.62 -7.37 6.70
CA ALA A 272 -6.36 -6.35 7.44
C ALA A 272 -7.61 -6.91 8.13
N CYS A 273 -7.88 -6.45 9.35
CA CYS A 273 -9.14 -6.62 10.06
C CYS A 273 -10.14 -5.51 9.70
N THR A 274 -11.43 -5.73 9.92
CA THR A 274 -12.48 -4.75 9.63
C THR A 274 -12.26 -3.42 10.38
N ASP A 275 -11.86 -3.49 11.65
CA ASP A 275 -11.57 -2.33 12.48
C ASP A 275 -10.31 -1.58 12.07
N ASP A 276 -9.33 -2.22 11.42
CA ASP A 276 -8.19 -1.52 10.81
C ASP A 276 -8.67 -0.52 9.74
N ILE A 277 -9.63 -0.95 8.92
CA ILE A 277 -10.20 -0.14 7.83
C ILE A 277 -11.04 1.00 8.42
N LEU A 278 -11.94 0.66 9.36
CA LEU A 278 -12.81 1.65 10.00
C LEU A 278 -12.01 2.68 10.79
N GLU A 279 -10.92 2.29 11.45
CA GLU A 279 -10.07 3.21 12.20
C GLU A 279 -9.33 4.20 11.29
N LEU A 280 -8.86 3.78 10.10
CA LEU A 280 -8.30 4.71 9.12
C LEU A 280 -9.34 5.75 8.67
N VAL A 281 -10.57 5.31 8.38
CA VAL A 281 -11.67 6.22 8.00
C VAL A 281 -12.05 7.14 9.16
N HIS A 282 -12.17 6.60 10.37
CA HIS A 282 -12.44 7.32 11.62
C HIS A 282 -11.43 8.45 11.81
N GLN A 283 -10.14 8.14 11.85
CA GLN A 283 -9.11 9.13 12.09
C GLN A 283 -9.03 10.18 10.99
N ARG A 284 -9.27 9.80 9.72
CA ARG A 284 -9.39 10.78 8.63
C ARG A 284 -10.49 11.80 8.92
N ARG A 285 -11.69 11.32 9.24
CA ARG A 285 -12.87 12.16 9.50
C ARG A 285 -12.70 13.00 10.77
N PHE A 286 -12.32 12.36 11.87
CA PHE A 286 -12.20 12.98 13.20
C PHE A 286 -11.14 14.08 13.21
N LEU A 287 -9.97 13.84 12.63
CA LEU A 287 -8.87 14.81 12.59
C LEU A 287 -9.05 15.88 11.50
N GLY A 288 -10.03 15.69 10.59
CA GLY A 288 -10.14 16.47 9.36
C GLY A 288 -8.89 16.36 8.50
N ALA A 289 -8.32 15.15 8.43
CA ALA A 289 -7.12 14.85 7.67
C ALA A 289 -7.43 14.67 6.17
N ASP A 290 -6.47 15.04 5.34
CA ASP A 290 -6.54 14.82 3.90
C ASP A 290 -6.22 13.36 3.57
N MET A 291 -5.33 12.75 4.34
CA MET A 291 -4.89 11.36 4.18
C MET A 291 -4.46 10.78 5.52
N THR A 292 -4.84 9.53 5.78
CA THR A 292 -4.36 8.72 6.91
C THR A 292 -3.81 7.40 6.41
N CYS A 293 -2.68 6.95 6.94
CA CYS A 293 -2.04 5.68 6.57
C CYS A 293 -1.87 4.77 7.79
N ALA A 294 -1.85 3.47 7.55
CA ALA A 294 -1.52 2.48 8.56
C ALA A 294 0.00 2.45 8.88
N MET A 295 0.40 1.49 9.72
CA MET A 295 1.77 1.02 9.88
C MET A 295 1.95 -0.30 9.14
N ASP A 296 2.98 -0.37 8.30
CA ASP A 296 3.33 -1.56 7.51
C ASP A 296 4.56 -2.24 8.07
N TRP A 297 4.46 -3.54 8.31
CA TRP A 297 5.52 -4.31 8.94
C TRP A 297 5.92 -5.51 8.09
N THR A 298 7.15 -5.95 8.31
CA THR A 298 7.68 -7.21 7.79
C THR A 298 8.66 -7.83 8.79
N TYR A 299 9.15 -9.03 8.50
CA TYR A 299 10.18 -9.72 9.27
C TYR A 299 11.43 -9.92 8.41
N VAL A 300 12.31 -8.92 8.35
CA VAL A 300 13.67 -9.07 7.78
C VAL A 300 14.64 -9.77 8.73
N GLY A 301 14.25 -9.93 10.00
CA GLY A 301 14.99 -10.61 11.05
C GLY A 301 14.04 -11.16 12.11
N ARG A 302 14.50 -11.25 13.36
CA ARG A 302 13.68 -11.74 14.47
C ARG A 302 12.54 -10.79 14.83
N ASP A 303 12.80 -9.49 14.79
CA ASP A 303 11.88 -8.46 15.28
C ASP A 303 11.12 -7.77 14.13
N PRO A 304 9.87 -7.34 14.35
CA PRO A 304 9.11 -6.59 13.35
C PRO A 304 9.84 -5.34 12.88
N THR A 305 9.91 -5.18 11.56
CA THR A 305 10.60 -4.07 10.91
C THR A 305 9.63 -3.29 10.03
N PHE A 306 9.65 -1.95 10.14
CA PHE A 306 8.80 -1.09 9.30
C PHE A 306 9.20 -1.25 7.83
N TYR A 307 8.26 -1.67 6.99
CA TYR A 307 8.55 -2.08 5.62
C TYR A 307 8.67 -0.90 4.66
N ASP A 308 7.76 0.08 4.75
CA ASP A 308 7.57 1.11 3.73
C ASP A 308 8.50 2.34 3.89
N VAL A 309 9.72 2.11 4.39
CA VAL A 309 10.72 3.18 4.66
C VAL A 309 11.09 3.98 3.41
N TRP A 310 10.98 3.36 2.23
CA TRP A 310 11.26 4.03 0.96
C TRP A 310 10.25 5.15 0.68
N ILE A 311 8.98 4.98 1.07
CA ILE A 311 7.90 5.95 0.84
C ILE A 311 7.74 6.95 1.99
N ALA A 312 7.91 6.48 3.22
CA ALA A 312 7.53 7.22 4.41
C ALA A 312 8.51 8.37 4.72
N ARG A 313 7.99 9.58 4.95
CA ARG A 313 8.79 10.77 5.32
C ARG A 313 8.17 11.52 6.48
N THR A 314 8.96 11.78 7.51
CA THR A 314 8.54 12.61 8.64
C THR A 314 8.45 14.09 8.24
N LEU A 315 7.83 14.93 9.08
CA LEU A 315 8.00 16.38 8.96
C LEU A 315 9.35 16.87 9.50
N GLY A 316 9.99 16.09 10.38
CA GLY A 316 11.32 16.35 10.92
C GLY A 316 12.39 16.31 9.84
N GLY A 317 12.65 17.45 9.20
CA GLY A 317 13.62 17.59 8.12
C GLY A 317 13.27 16.84 6.83
N GLY A 318 12.08 16.23 6.74
CA GLY A 318 11.69 15.41 5.59
C GLY A 318 12.45 14.08 5.49
N ASP A 319 12.88 13.51 6.61
CA ASP A 319 13.69 12.27 6.66
C ASP A 319 12.81 11.01 6.62
N SER A 320 13.41 9.85 6.36
CA SER A 320 12.74 8.54 6.46
C SER A 320 12.40 8.19 7.92
N PHE A 321 11.45 7.28 8.12
CA PHE A 321 11.00 6.91 9.49
C PHE A 321 12.10 6.30 10.35
N PHE A 322 13.12 5.69 9.74
CA PHE A 322 14.36 5.35 10.41
C PHE A 322 15.54 5.64 9.48
N ASP A 323 16.74 5.70 10.04
CA ASP A 323 17.95 5.92 9.25
C ASP A 323 18.33 4.67 8.45
N VAL A 324 18.52 4.82 7.14
CA VAL A 324 19.07 3.79 6.28
C VAL A 324 20.48 4.26 5.89
N PRO A 325 21.55 3.65 6.42
CA PRO A 325 22.92 4.01 6.08
C PRO A 325 23.24 3.76 4.61
N ALA A 326 24.37 4.30 4.15
CA ALA A 326 24.79 4.26 2.73
C ALA A 326 25.09 2.85 2.18
N ASP A 327 25.26 1.85 3.04
CA ASP A 327 25.36 0.44 2.63
C ASP A 327 23.98 -0.22 2.44
N GLY A 328 22.90 0.51 2.74
CA GLY A 328 21.51 0.09 2.59
C GLY A 328 21.02 -0.92 3.62
N ASN A 329 21.79 -1.16 4.70
CA ASN A 329 21.36 -2.08 5.75
C ASN A 329 20.19 -1.51 6.57
N TRP A 330 19.42 -2.38 7.22
CA TRP A 330 18.26 -2.00 8.04
C TRP A 330 18.52 -2.16 9.55
N ASN A 331 19.78 -2.11 9.98
CA ASN A 331 20.16 -2.34 11.38
C ASN A 331 19.62 -1.27 12.34
N SER A 332 19.22 -0.11 11.82
CA SER A 332 18.61 0.99 12.58
C SER A 332 17.08 0.98 12.55
N ALA A 333 16.45 -0.05 11.94
CA ALA A 333 15.00 -0.06 11.74
C ALA A 333 14.16 -0.15 13.04
N TRP A 334 14.79 -0.54 14.15
CA TRP A 334 14.18 -0.49 15.48
C TRP A 334 14.06 0.95 16.03
N ASN A 335 14.88 1.88 15.53
CA ASN A 335 14.96 3.26 16.02
C ASN A 335 14.04 4.19 15.19
N LEU A 336 12.75 3.87 15.18
CA LEU A 336 11.75 4.67 14.47
C LEU A 336 11.65 6.09 15.05
N PHE A 337 11.54 7.07 14.16
CA PHE A 337 11.40 8.50 14.46
C PHE A 337 12.55 9.04 15.33
N TRP A 338 13.76 8.51 15.14
CA TRP A 338 14.95 8.84 15.92
C TRP A 338 15.27 10.34 15.98
N ASN A 339 14.97 11.07 14.90
CA ASN A 339 15.17 12.51 14.75
C ASN A 339 13.88 13.34 14.82
N GLU A 340 12.73 12.73 15.15
CA GLU A 340 11.45 13.43 15.25
C GLU A 340 10.72 13.08 16.56
N PRO A 341 11.07 13.75 17.68
CA PRO A 341 10.57 13.40 19.01
C PRO A 341 9.05 13.41 19.12
N THR A 342 8.38 14.39 18.51
CA THR A 342 6.91 14.49 18.53
C THR A 342 6.24 13.29 17.88
N ALA A 343 6.73 12.85 16.71
CA ALA A 343 6.22 11.66 16.05
C ALA A 343 6.52 10.41 16.88
N ARG A 344 7.72 10.32 17.48
CA ARG A 344 8.09 9.19 18.34
C ARG A 344 7.18 9.06 19.56
N GLU A 345 6.91 10.17 20.25
CA GLU A 345 6.03 10.19 21.44
C GLU A 345 4.61 9.76 21.08
N ARG A 346 4.05 10.31 19.99
CA ARG A 346 2.71 9.94 19.53
C ARG A 346 2.64 8.50 19.03
N PHE A 347 3.65 8.03 18.32
CA PHE A 347 3.79 6.63 17.92
C PHE A 347 3.75 5.67 19.13
N MET A 348 4.54 5.96 20.17
CA MET A 348 4.57 5.15 21.40
C MET A 348 3.26 5.19 22.18
N ALA A 349 2.48 6.27 22.04
CA ALA A 349 1.16 6.43 22.64
C ALA A 349 0.01 5.89 21.75
N HIS A 350 0.32 5.25 20.61
CA HIS A 350 -0.67 4.83 19.62
C HIS A 350 -1.59 5.97 19.12
N GLN A 351 -1.07 7.21 19.11
CA GLN A 351 -1.77 8.40 18.67
C GLN A 351 -1.37 8.78 17.24
N PRO A 352 -2.32 9.20 16.38
CA PRO A 352 -1.98 9.63 15.02
C PRO A 352 -1.03 10.82 14.98
N PHE A 353 -0.08 10.86 14.05
CA PHE A 353 0.89 11.96 13.92
C PHE A 353 1.08 12.39 12.46
N GLN A 354 1.30 13.69 12.23
CA GLN A 354 1.47 14.25 10.88
C GLN A 354 2.82 13.88 10.27
N VAL A 355 2.81 13.61 8.97
CA VAL A 355 3.97 13.23 8.17
C VAL A 355 3.99 13.98 6.85
N PHE A 356 5.13 14.00 6.17
CA PHE A 356 5.19 14.51 4.80
C PHE A 356 4.59 13.49 3.82
N SER A 357 4.91 12.20 3.97
CA SER A 357 4.36 11.13 3.13
C SER A 357 4.23 9.80 3.86
N CYS A 358 3.22 9.02 3.49
CA CYS A 358 3.03 7.62 3.90
C CYS A 358 2.14 6.89 2.88
N TRP A 359 2.20 5.56 2.89
CA TRP A 359 1.23 4.70 2.19
C TRP A 359 0.98 3.43 3.02
N ASN A 360 2.08 2.78 3.41
CA ASN A 360 2.18 1.87 4.55
C ASN A 360 1.12 0.74 4.56
N GLY A 361 0.85 0.14 3.40
CA GLY A 361 -0.05 -1.01 3.26
C GLY A 361 -1.53 -0.67 3.09
N ALA A 362 -2.04 0.36 3.77
CA ALA A 362 -3.39 0.87 3.55
C ALA A 362 -3.51 2.35 3.91
N THR A 363 -4.38 3.06 3.17
CA THR A 363 -4.67 4.47 3.40
C THR A 363 -6.14 4.82 3.20
N ALA A 364 -6.63 5.80 3.95
CA ALA A 364 -7.86 6.52 3.66
C ALA A 364 -7.54 7.98 3.30
N PHE A 365 -8.03 8.49 2.17
CA PHE A 365 -7.77 9.88 1.74
C PHE A 365 -8.97 10.55 1.06
N THR A 366 -8.92 11.87 0.95
CA THR A 366 -9.93 12.66 0.26
C THR A 366 -9.91 12.43 -1.26
N ALA A 367 -11.06 12.16 -1.86
CA ALA A 367 -11.19 12.07 -3.32
C ALA A 367 -11.09 13.43 -4.03
N LYS A 368 -11.34 14.52 -3.30
CA LYS A 368 -11.49 15.88 -3.86
C LYS A 368 -10.39 16.31 -4.84
N PRO A 369 -9.08 16.23 -4.52
CA PRO A 369 -8.04 16.66 -5.45
C PRO A 369 -7.99 15.84 -6.75
N PHE A 370 -8.44 14.57 -6.74
CA PHE A 370 -8.55 13.76 -7.95
C PHE A 370 -9.76 14.16 -8.80
N LEU A 371 -10.92 14.37 -8.16
CA LEU A 371 -12.16 14.81 -8.81
C LEU A 371 -11.99 16.21 -9.44
N GLU A 372 -11.23 17.09 -8.79
CA GLU A 372 -10.84 18.41 -9.31
C GLU A 372 -9.73 18.34 -10.37
N LYS A 373 -9.20 17.14 -10.68
CA LYS A 373 -8.10 16.90 -11.62
C LYS A 373 -6.81 17.65 -11.27
N LYS A 374 -6.58 17.90 -9.98
CA LYS A 374 -5.36 18.53 -9.47
C LYS A 374 -4.24 17.51 -9.29
N VAL A 375 -4.59 16.28 -8.91
CA VAL A 375 -3.62 15.20 -8.66
C VAL A 375 -3.96 13.95 -9.45
N THR A 376 -2.94 13.13 -9.68
CA THR A 376 -3.03 11.80 -10.29
C THR A 376 -1.83 10.99 -9.80
N PHE A 377 -1.92 9.66 -9.77
CA PHE A 377 -0.71 8.86 -9.57
C PHE A 377 0.21 9.03 -10.79
N ARG A 378 1.51 9.18 -10.56
CA ARG A 378 2.47 9.44 -11.62
C ARG A 378 3.85 8.89 -11.30
N ALA A 379 4.65 8.72 -12.35
CA ALA A 379 6.10 8.58 -12.21
C ALA A 379 6.77 9.93 -11.91
N PRO A 380 8.05 9.92 -11.46
CA PRO A 380 8.84 11.13 -11.32
C PRO A 380 8.94 11.91 -12.63
N ARG A 381 8.89 13.24 -12.55
CA ARG A 381 9.16 14.12 -13.68
C ARG A 381 10.67 14.18 -13.95
N LYS A 382 11.05 14.67 -15.13
CA LYS A 382 12.47 14.87 -15.46
C LYS A 382 13.12 15.82 -14.44
N GLY A 383 14.18 15.34 -13.77
CA GLY A 383 14.91 16.10 -12.75
C GLY A 383 14.32 16.04 -11.34
N GLU A 384 13.20 15.34 -11.15
CA GLU A 384 12.62 15.01 -9.85
C GLU A 384 13.31 13.76 -9.27
N CYS A 385 13.38 13.66 -7.95
CA CYS A 385 13.84 12.44 -7.31
C CYS A 385 13.10 11.19 -7.81
N MET A 386 13.85 10.12 -8.06
CA MET A 386 13.28 8.81 -8.31
C MET A 386 12.65 8.28 -7.02
N GLN A 387 11.32 8.29 -6.92
CA GLN A 387 10.54 7.82 -5.76
C GLN A 387 9.31 7.05 -6.23
N GLY A 388 8.75 6.22 -5.34
CA GLY A 388 7.47 5.56 -5.60
C GLY A 388 6.32 6.54 -5.76
N GLU A 389 5.33 6.14 -6.56
CA GLU A 389 4.15 6.94 -6.85
C GLU A 389 3.34 7.40 -5.62
N PRO A 390 3.31 6.69 -4.45
CA PRO A 390 2.57 7.18 -3.29
C PRO A 390 3.27 8.36 -2.60
N GLN A 391 4.61 8.37 -2.60
CA GLN A 391 5.39 9.50 -2.09
C GLN A 391 5.15 10.73 -2.96
N LEU A 392 5.15 10.55 -4.29
CA LEU A 392 4.87 11.62 -5.24
C LEU A 392 3.43 12.13 -5.12
N LEU A 393 2.46 11.24 -4.85
CA LEU A 393 1.09 11.64 -4.56
C LEU A 393 1.03 12.55 -3.33
N CYS A 394 1.68 12.17 -2.22
CA CYS A 394 1.73 12.99 -1.01
C CYS A 394 2.35 14.36 -1.29
N LYS A 395 3.42 14.41 -2.08
CA LYS A 395 4.04 15.66 -2.53
C LYS A 395 3.07 16.53 -3.35
N ASP A 396 2.29 15.93 -4.24
CA ASP A 396 1.28 16.65 -5.03
C ASP A 396 0.09 17.12 -4.15
N PHE A 397 -0.28 16.32 -3.14
CA PHE A 397 -1.24 16.72 -2.11
C PHE A 397 -0.76 17.98 -1.37
N TRP A 398 0.47 17.97 -0.84
CA TRP A 398 1.09 19.15 -0.22
C TRP A 398 1.11 20.36 -1.15
N TRP A 399 1.49 20.16 -2.43
CA TRP A 399 1.53 21.21 -3.43
C TRP A 399 0.17 21.88 -3.65
N HIS A 400 -0.92 21.11 -3.56
CA HIS A 400 -2.29 21.60 -3.72
C HIS A 400 -2.99 21.97 -2.40
N GLY A 401 -2.25 22.03 -1.28
CA GLY A 401 -2.79 22.45 0.02
C GLY A 401 -3.45 21.35 0.85
N TYR A 402 -3.29 20.08 0.45
CA TYR A 402 -3.83 18.89 1.12
C TYR A 402 -2.76 18.22 2.01
N GLY A 403 -2.07 19.01 2.84
CA GLY A 403 -0.91 18.59 3.64
C GLY A 403 -1.26 17.93 4.98
N LYS A 404 -2.53 17.73 5.32
CA LYS A 404 -2.92 17.05 6.57
C LYS A 404 -2.84 15.54 6.40
N ILE A 405 -1.61 15.04 6.25
CA ILE A 405 -1.29 13.63 6.06
C ILE A 405 -0.81 13.07 7.39
N ALA A 406 -1.45 12.02 7.90
CA ALA A 406 -1.10 11.41 9.18
C ALA A 406 -0.92 9.90 9.10
N VAL A 407 -0.07 9.36 9.97
CA VAL A 407 0.00 7.92 10.24
C VAL A 407 -0.89 7.61 11.44
N VAL A 408 -1.59 6.48 11.40
CA VAL A 408 -2.45 5.94 12.46
C VAL A 408 -1.77 4.70 13.04
N PRO A 409 -0.97 4.85 14.12
CA PRO A 409 -0.11 3.77 14.64
C PRO A 409 -0.84 2.65 15.38
N SER A 410 -2.15 2.79 15.61
CA SER A 410 -3.01 1.70 16.09
C SER A 410 -3.28 0.65 15.00
N VAL A 411 -3.17 1.02 13.72
CA VAL A 411 -3.44 0.13 12.59
C VAL A 411 -2.13 -0.50 12.11
N ASN A 412 -1.92 -1.79 12.40
CA ASN A 412 -0.70 -2.52 12.08
C ASN A 412 -0.97 -3.63 11.07
N LEU A 413 -0.26 -3.62 9.93
CA LEU A 413 -0.52 -4.49 8.78
C LEU A 413 0.71 -5.31 8.39
N GLU A 414 0.46 -6.38 7.62
CA GLU A 414 1.44 -7.30 7.04
C GLU A 414 0.79 -8.00 5.82
N TYR A 415 1.58 -8.57 4.90
CA TYR A 415 1.15 -9.11 3.60
C TYR A 415 0.73 -10.60 3.57
N SER A 416 0.59 -11.24 4.72
CA SER A 416 0.17 -12.64 4.86
C SER A 416 -0.57 -12.86 6.17
N ASP A 417 -1.45 -13.86 6.22
CA ASP A 417 -2.19 -14.17 7.46
C ASP A 417 -1.26 -14.62 8.61
N GLU A 418 -0.23 -15.43 8.30
CA GLU A 418 0.68 -15.95 9.33
C GLU A 418 1.51 -14.83 9.97
N LYS A 419 2.17 -14.02 9.15
CA LYS A 419 3.01 -12.92 9.66
C LYS A 419 2.15 -11.76 10.13
N GLY A 420 0.98 -11.53 9.52
CA GLY A 420 -0.06 -10.63 10.03
C GLY A 420 -0.45 -10.97 11.46
N LYS A 421 -0.71 -12.25 11.76
CA LYS A 421 -0.96 -12.70 13.13
C LYS A 421 0.21 -12.36 14.06
N GLN A 422 1.44 -12.65 13.66
CA GLN A 422 2.64 -12.33 14.45
C GLN A 422 2.76 -10.81 14.71
N ILE A 423 2.47 -9.97 13.70
CA ILE A 423 2.46 -8.51 13.84
C ILE A 423 1.35 -8.04 14.78
N LYS A 424 0.13 -8.58 14.67
CA LYS A 424 -0.97 -8.25 15.58
C LYS A 424 -0.66 -8.65 17.02
N GLU A 425 0.02 -9.78 17.24
CA GLU A 425 0.50 -10.21 18.56
C GLU A 425 1.60 -9.28 19.11
N ALA A 426 2.52 -8.82 18.26
CA ALA A 426 3.67 -8.00 18.67
C ALA A 426 3.36 -6.50 18.80
N LYS A 427 2.45 -5.97 17.97
CA LYS A 427 2.13 -4.53 17.86
C LYS A 427 0.73 -4.19 18.35
N GLY A 428 -0.16 -5.17 18.44
CA GLY A 428 -1.54 -5.03 18.87
C GLY A 428 -2.55 -5.06 17.71
N PHE A 429 -3.74 -5.56 18.01
CA PHE A 429 -4.94 -5.36 17.19
C PHE A 429 -5.50 -3.96 17.43
N THR A 430 -6.06 -3.33 16.40
CA THR A 430 -6.64 -1.99 16.47
C THR A 430 -7.65 -1.87 17.61
N SER A 431 -8.62 -2.78 17.67
CA SER A 431 -9.62 -2.93 18.76
C SER A 431 -9.04 -3.04 20.18
N ASN A 432 -7.81 -3.51 20.35
CA ASN A 432 -7.16 -3.56 21.66
C ASN A 432 -6.44 -2.26 22.00
N LEU A 433 -6.03 -1.51 20.97
CA LEU A 433 -5.25 -0.27 21.12
C LEU A 433 -6.14 0.97 21.21
N VAL A 434 -7.36 0.93 20.67
CA VAL A 434 -8.29 2.08 20.64
C VAL A 434 -9.56 1.81 21.42
N GLY A 435 -10.20 2.88 21.91
CA GLY A 435 -11.51 2.82 22.56
C GLY A 435 -11.53 2.20 23.98
N GLY A 436 -10.38 1.76 24.51
CA GLY A 436 -10.24 1.29 25.89
C GLY A 436 -10.19 2.41 26.92
N GLU A 437 -10.29 2.05 28.21
CA GLU A 437 -10.21 2.99 29.33
C GLU A 437 -8.88 3.75 29.31
N GLY A 438 -8.94 5.08 29.23
CA GLY A 438 -7.76 5.96 29.15
C GLY A 438 -7.30 6.31 27.73
N HIS A 439 -7.76 5.60 26.69
CA HIS A 439 -7.53 6.03 25.30
C HIS A 439 -8.40 7.24 24.96
N LYS A 440 -7.81 8.25 24.33
CA LYS A 440 -8.51 9.40 23.77
C LYS A 440 -7.96 9.69 22.40
N ASP A 441 -8.84 10.07 21.47
CA ASP A 441 -8.39 10.57 20.18
C ASP A 441 -7.97 12.03 20.36
N ASP A 442 -6.65 12.26 20.34
CA ASP A 442 -6.10 13.60 20.49
C ASP A 442 -5.94 14.28 19.14
N ALA A 443 -6.41 15.52 19.05
CA ALA A 443 -6.21 16.36 17.88
C ALA A 443 -4.71 16.52 17.54
N ILE A 444 -4.42 16.65 16.25
CA ILE A 444 -3.09 17.01 15.75
C ILE A 444 -3.02 18.53 15.58
N GLN A 445 -1.99 19.17 16.13
CA GLN A 445 -1.63 20.52 15.72
C GLN A 445 -0.96 20.46 14.34
N TRP A 446 -1.76 20.66 13.30
CA TRP A 446 -1.30 20.55 11.92
C TRP A 446 -0.26 21.63 11.59
N GLN A 447 0.93 21.20 11.17
CA GLN A 447 1.91 22.05 10.51
C GLN A 447 1.41 22.37 9.11
N VAL A 448 1.27 23.67 8.82
CA VAL A 448 0.71 24.16 7.54
C VAL A 448 1.73 24.09 6.41
N SER A 449 3.01 24.26 6.73
CA SER A 449 4.10 24.23 5.75
C SER A 449 4.77 22.85 5.75
N PRO A 450 5.09 22.28 4.58
CA PRO A 450 5.94 21.10 4.49
C PRO A 450 7.38 21.44 4.90
N PRO A 451 8.22 20.43 5.17
CA PRO A 451 9.66 20.67 5.39
C PRO A 451 10.29 21.30 4.14
N GLU A 452 11.28 22.18 4.32
CA GLU A 452 11.96 22.85 3.21
C GLU A 452 12.59 21.85 2.23
N LYS A 453 13.11 20.75 2.77
CA LYS A 453 13.71 19.65 2.00
C LYS A 453 13.12 18.33 2.41
N VAL A 454 13.16 17.38 1.50
CA VAL A 454 12.75 15.99 1.71
C VAL A 454 13.84 15.06 1.21
N LYS A 455 14.01 13.95 1.91
CA LYS A 455 15.00 12.92 1.59
C LYS A 455 14.60 12.18 0.32
N CYS A 456 15.43 12.35 -0.70
CA CYS A 456 15.44 11.57 -1.91
C CYS A 456 16.23 10.27 -1.69
N ILE A 457 15.62 9.15 -2.07
CA ILE A 457 16.17 7.79 -1.98
C ILE A 457 15.94 7.10 -3.33
N PRO A 458 16.67 7.43 -4.41
CA PRO A 458 16.58 6.70 -5.68
C PRO A 458 16.93 5.22 -5.50
N ASP A 459 17.90 4.98 -4.63
CA ASP A 459 18.28 3.70 -4.07
C ASP A 459 18.92 3.96 -2.68
N TYR A 460 19.13 2.91 -1.89
CA TYR A 460 19.65 3.06 -0.53
C TYR A 460 21.12 3.50 -0.46
N ALA A 461 21.89 3.39 -1.54
CA ALA A 461 23.27 3.86 -1.56
C ALA A 461 23.39 5.36 -1.91
N HIS A 462 22.43 5.91 -2.64
CA HIS A 462 22.47 7.29 -3.15
C HIS A 462 21.39 8.18 -2.54
N GLN A 463 21.44 8.42 -1.24
CA GLN A 463 20.44 9.24 -0.54
C GLN A 463 20.90 10.70 -0.41
N PHE A 464 20.00 11.66 -0.62
CA PHE A 464 20.28 13.08 -0.46
C PHE A 464 19.02 13.89 -0.18
N PHE A 465 19.16 15.09 0.39
CA PHE A 465 18.03 16.00 0.59
C PHE A 465 17.91 16.98 -0.58
N GLU A 466 16.70 17.18 -1.07
CA GLU A 466 16.38 18.20 -2.08
C GLU A 466 15.12 18.98 -1.69
N GLU A 467 14.89 20.13 -2.31
CA GLU A 467 13.70 20.94 -2.07
C GLU A 467 12.42 20.13 -2.27
N TRP A 468 11.50 20.19 -1.31
CA TRP A 468 10.31 19.34 -1.31
C TRP A 468 9.42 19.53 -2.55
N ASN A 469 9.37 20.75 -3.09
CA ASN A 469 8.57 21.17 -4.23
C ASN A 469 9.33 21.16 -5.56
N LYS A 470 10.57 20.67 -5.59
CA LYS A 470 11.38 20.63 -6.81
C LYS A 470 10.59 20.00 -7.96
N THR A 471 10.61 20.63 -9.14
CA THR A 471 9.86 20.22 -10.35
C THR A 471 8.33 20.36 -10.29
N GLN A 472 7.78 20.99 -9.25
CA GLN A 472 6.36 21.37 -9.28
C GLN A 472 6.12 22.54 -10.24
N PRO A 473 4.96 22.60 -10.93
CA PRO A 473 4.70 23.64 -11.91
C PRO A 473 4.79 25.04 -11.31
N GLY A 474 5.61 25.92 -11.88
CA GLY A 474 5.77 27.30 -11.39
C GLY A 474 6.84 27.50 -10.31
N VAL A 475 7.60 26.44 -9.99
CA VAL A 475 8.90 26.45 -9.31
C VAL A 475 9.98 26.27 -10.36
#